data_AF-A0A1D8UQI5-F1
#
_entry.id   AF-A0A1D8UQI5-F1
#
_cell.length_a   1.000
_cell.length_b   1.000
_cell.length_c   1.000
_cell.angle_alpha   90.00
_cell.angle_beta   90.00
_cell.angle_gamma   90.00
#
_symmetry.space_group_name_H-M   'P 1'
#
loop_
_entity.id
_entity.type
_entity.pdbx_description
1 polymer ?
#
loop_
_entity_poly.entity_id
_entity_poly.type
_entity_poly.pdbx_seq_one_letter_code
_entity_poly.pdbx_strand_id
1 'polypeptide(L)' 'MNSDYDDHESEVQTELQNLISEVRSDLQRALHDMPTNNTAYETVAMAADKMDAIADLARSFS' A
#
# COMPACT_ATOMS: atom_id res chain seq x y z
N MET A 1 5.87 -3.47 33.10
CA MET A 1 6.07 -4.60 32.17
C MET A 1 4.97 -4.50 31.13
N ASN A 2 5.29 -3.92 29.98
CA ASN A 2 4.38 -3.74 28.84
C ASN A 2 5.13 -3.82 27.49
N SER A 3 6.43 -4.18 27.51
CA SER A 3 7.32 -4.09 26.34
C SER A 3 6.87 -4.99 25.20
N ASP A 4 6.49 -6.23 25.51
CA ASP A 4 6.12 -7.23 24.50
C ASP A 4 4.86 -6.86 23.70
N TYR A 5 3.96 -6.04 24.25
CA TYR A 5 2.78 -5.54 23.55
C TYR A 5 3.12 -4.39 22.59
N ASP A 6 3.94 -3.45 23.06
CA ASP A 6 4.39 -2.31 22.25
C ASP A 6 5.32 -2.78 21.11
N ASP A 7 6.13 -3.82 21.34
CA ASP A 7 7.01 -4.42 20.33
C ASP A 7 6.22 -5.15 19.22
N HIS A 8 5.17 -5.90 19.57
CA HIS A 8 4.33 -6.58 18.58
C HIS A 8 3.47 -5.63 17.73
N GLU A 9 2.96 -4.54 18.32
CA GLU A 9 2.21 -3.52 17.58
C GLU A 9 3.10 -2.82 16.54
N SER A 10 4.35 -2.54 16.91
CA SER A 10 5.36 -1.94 16.04
C SER A 10 5.77 -2.86 14.88
N GLU A 11 5.90 -4.17 15.11
CA GLU A 11 6.21 -5.16 14.07
C GLU A 11 5.07 -5.28 13.04
N VAL A 12 3.82 -5.42 13.49
CA VAL A 12 2.65 -5.51 12.60
C VAL A 12 2.50 -4.24 11.78
N GLN A 13 2.73 -3.08 12.39
CA GLN A 13 2.65 -1.79 11.71
C GLN A 13 3.74 -1.64 10.65
N THR A 14 4.97 -2.07 10.95
CA THR A 14 6.08 -2.08 9.98
C THR A 14 5.78 -3.00 8.81
N GLU A 15 5.27 -4.21 9.08
CA GLU A 15 4.90 -5.18 8.04
C GLU A 15 3.77 -4.65 7.15
N LEU A 16 2.76 -3.99 7.73
CA LEU A 16 1.69 -3.34 6.98
C LEU A 16 2.23 -2.24 6.05
N GLN A 17 3.12 -1.37 6.54
CA GLN A 17 3.72 -0.31 5.73
C GLN A 17 4.58 -0.85 4.58
N ASN A 18 5.30 -1.94 4.83
CA ASN A 18 6.08 -2.64 3.80
C ASN A 18 5.17 -3.21 2.72
N LEU A 19 4.11 -3.92 3.09
CA LEU A 19 3.16 -4.51 2.15
C LEU A 19 2.46 -3.44 1.29
N ILE A 20 2.03 -2.33 1.91
CA ILE A 20 1.45 -1.19 1.18
C ILE A 20 2.43 -0.64 0.15
N SER A 21 3.72 -0.50 0.53
CA SER A 21 4.76 0.02 -0.36
C SER A 21 5.04 -0.92 -1.53
N GLU A 22 5.08 -2.23 -1.30
CA GLU A 22 5.24 -3.26 -2.33
C GLU A 22 4.08 -3.23 -3.34
N VAL A 23 2.83 -3.29 -2.85
CA VAL A 23 1.66 -3.30 -3.73
C VAL A 23 1.58 -2.02 -4.54
N ARG A 24 1.87 -0.86 -3.95
CA ARG A 24 1.91 0.42 -4.68
C ARG A 24 2.98 0.41 -5.77
N SER A 25 4.18 -0.09 -5.48
CA SER A 25 5.25 -0.20 -6.46
C SER A 25 4.85 -1.12 -7.63
N ASP A 26 4.18 -2.23 -7.35
CA ASP A 26 3.69 -3.15 -8.38
C ASP A 26 2.62 -2.52 -9.26
N LEU A 27 1.68 -1.78 -8.68
CA LEU A 27 0.64 -1.06 -9.43
C LEU A 27 1.23 0.06 -10.30
N GLN A 28 2.19 0.81 -9.77
CA GLN A 28 2.90 1.85 -10.53
C GLN A 28 3.70 1.26 -11.69
N ARG A 29 4.38 0.14 -11.48
CA ARG A 29 5.07 -0.60 -12.55
C ARG A 29 4.09 -1.10 -13.60
N ALA A 30 2.96 -1.69 -13.18
CA ALA A 30 1.93 -2.13 -14.10
C ALA A 30 1.36 -0.98 -14.94
N LEU A 31 1.13 0.20 -14.35
CA LEU A 31 0.69 1.40 -15.08
C LEU A 31 1.76 1.96 -16.02
N HIS A 32 3.04 1.87 -15.65
CA HIS A 32 4.15 2.32 -16.48
C HIS A 32 4.30 1.44 -17.74
N ASP A 33 4.17 0.12 -17.57
CA ASP A 33 4.33 -0.85 -18.65
C ASP A 33 3.07 -0.99 -19.51
N MET A 34 1.92 -0.50 -19.03
CA MET A 34 0.63 -0.64 -19.70
C MET A 34 0.33 0.56 -20.62
N PRO A 35 -0.06 0.31 -21.90
CA PRO A 35 -0.57 1.37 -22.77
C PRO A 35 -1.83 2.02 -22.17
N THR A 36 -1.97 3.34 -22.31
CA THR A 36 -3.13 4.08 -21.77
C THR A 36 -4.47 3.71 -22.42
N ASN A 37 -4.45 3.07 -23.60
CA ASN A 37 -5.64 2.53 -24.26
C ASN A 37 -5.98 1.08 -23.85
N ASN A 38 -5.23 0.51 -22.91
CA ASN A 38 -5.54 -0.81 -22.37
C ASN A 38 -6.82 -0.72 -21.52
N THR A 39 -7.75 -1.66 -21.73
CA THR A 39 -9.03 -1.71 -21.01
C THR A 39 -8.89 -1.87 -19.51
N ALA A 40 -7.76 -2.41 -19.03
CA ALA A 40 -7.45 -2.55 -17.61
C ALA A 40 -6.80 -1.32 -16.99
N TYR A 41 -6.33 -0.34 -17.79
CA TYR A 41 -5.55 0.81 -17.29
C TYR A 41 -6.29 1.57 -16.20
N GLU A 42 -7.55 1.95 -16.45
CA GLU A 42 -8.38 2.66 -15.48
C GLU A 42 -8.60 1.85 -14.20
N THR A 43 -8.76 0.53 -14.31
CA THR A 43 -8.95 -0.34 -13.14
C THR A 43 -7.68 -0.40 -12.28
N VAL A 44 -6.50 -0.51 -12.91
CA VAL A 44 -5.22 -0.51 -12.20
C VAL A 44 -4.94 0.86 -11.59
N ALA A 45 -5.26 1.95 -12.29
CA ALA A 45 -5.12 3.32 -11.77
C ALA A 45 -5.99 3.53 -10.52
N MET A 46 -7.25 3.11 -10.58
CA MET A 46 -8.14 3.16 -9.42
C MET A 46 -7.64 2.29 -8.25
N ALA A 47 -6.99 1.16 -8.53
CA ALA A 47 -6.37 0.33 -7.49
C ALA A 47 -5.18 1.04 -6.84
N ALA A 48 -4.35 1.74 -7.63
CA ALA A 48 -3.23 2.54 -7.12
C ALA A 48 -3.74 3.67 -6.21
N ASP A 49 -4.76 4.41 -6.65
CA ASP A 49 -5.37 5.49 -5.85
C ASP A 49 -5.94 4.98 -4.52
N LYS A 50 -6.61 3.83 -4.54
CA LYS A 50 -7.12 3.19 -3.31
C LYS A 50 -5.99 2.74 -2.39
N MET A 51 -4.86 2.28 -2.93
CA MET A 51 -3.70 1.92 -2.13
C MET A 51 -3.04 3.13 -1.47
N ASP A 52 -3.00 4.28 -2.14
CA ASP A 52 -2.55 5.53 -1.52
C ASP A 52 -3.50 5.95 -0.39
N ALA A 53 -4.82 5.82 -0.57
CA ALA A 53 -5.79 6.07 0.51
C ALA A 53 -5.61 5.11 1.72
N ILE A 54 -5.31 3.83 1.47
CA ILE A 54 -5.00 2.86 2.53
C ILE A 54 -3.70 3.24 3.24
N ALA A 55 -2.68 3.69 2.52
CA ALA A 55 -1.43 4.16 3.10
C ALA A 55 -1.65 5.34 4.05
N ASP A 56 -2.48 6.30 3.65
CA ASP A 56 -2.81 7.46 4.47
C ASP A 56 -3.62 7.08 5.71
N LEU A 57 -4.58 6.15 5.58
CA LEU A 57 -5.30 5.61 6.73
C LEU A 57 -4.36 4.88 7.70
N ALA A 58 -3.46 4.03 7.20
CA ALA A 58 -2.52 3.30 8.05
C ALA A 58 -1.62 4.23 8.87
N ARG A 59 -1.22 5.39 8.32
CA ARG A 59 -0.49 6.45 9.04
C ARG A 59 -1.33 7.21 10.06
N SER A 60 -2.65 7.22 9.91
CA SER A 60 -3.53 7.90 10.87
C SER A 60 -3.79 7.08 12.13
N PHE A 61 -3.52 5.77 12.08
CA PHE A 61 -3.62 4.85 13.21
C PHE A 61 -2.28 4.62 13.94
N SER A 62 -1.17 5.18 13.42
CA SER A 62 0.16 5.21 14.04
C SER A 62 0.37 6.49 14.84
#